data_AF-A0A1E1W7A9-F1
#
_entry.id   AF-A0A1E1W7A9-F1
#
_cell.length_a   1.000
_cell.length_b   1.000
_cell.length_c   1.000
_cell.angle_alpha   90.00
_cell.angle_beta   90.00
_cell.angle_gamma   90.00
#
_symmetry.space_group_name_H-M   'P 1'
#
loop_
_entity.id
_entity.type
_entity.pdbx_description
1 polymer ?
#
loop_
_entity_poly.entity_id
_entity_poly.type
_entity_poly.pdbx_seq_one_letter_code
_entity_poly.pdbx_strand_id
1 'polypeptide(L)'
;VIKRLSALTLNGASDGNCCSCCGVGPFESRSQQTAHYKHHWHTHNLKRKLFGKSPVTYALFNSRQEDDSSVSGSDSEAEENTSNPASELFAAATRHCKAFFTNHAGQVFCIY
;
A
#
# COMPACT_ATOMS: atom_id res chain seq x y z
N VAL A 1 1.71 -2.13 -20.63
CA VAL A 1 2.92 -1.33 -20.30
C VAL A 1 2.67 -0.60 -18.99
N ILE A 2 2.95 -1.25 -17.86
CA ILE A 2 2.87 -0.61 -16.54
C ILE A 2 4.17 0.16 -16.38
N LYS A 3 4.12 1.49 -16.58
CA LYS A 3 5.26 2.38 -16.31
C LYS A 3 5.61 2.23 -14.83
N ARG A 4 6.73 1.56 -14.55
CA ARG A 4 7.30 1.55 -13.20
C ARG A 4 7.57 3.01 -12.82
N LEU A 5 6.87 3.49 -11.80
CA LEU A 5 7.10 4.80 -11.22
C LEU A 5 8.46 4.78 -10.52
N SER A 6 9.52 5.05 -11.27
CA SER A 6 10.89 5.28 -10.80
C SER A 6 10.99 6.49 -9.86
N ALA A 7 9.91 7.23 -9.62
CA ALA A 7 9.85 8.34 -8.68
C ALA A 7 9.98 7.94 -7.19
N LEU A 8 10.06 6.64 -6.88
CA LEU A 8 10.43 6.15 -5.55
C LEU A 8 11.95 5.99 -5.37
N THR A 9 12.77 6.28 -6.38
CA THR A 9 14.22 6.35 -6.18
C THR A 9 14.52 7.52 -5.27
N LEU A 10 14.84 7.16 -4.03
CA LEU A 10 15.51 7.91 -2.98
C LEU A 10 16.58 8.85 -3.56
N ASN A 11 16.14 10.02 -4.06
CA ASN A 11 17.04 11.05 -4.54
C ASN A 11 17.63 11.78 -3.33
N GLY A 12 18.92 11.52 -3.07
CA GLY A 12 19.85 12.51 -2.54
C GLY A 12 20.00 12.57 -1.02
N ALA A 13 21.22 12.26 -0.57
CA ALA A 13 21.86 12.53 0.72
C ALA A 13 21.06 13.36 1.75
N SER A 14 20.49 12.69 2.76
CA SER A 14 20.02 13.32 4.01
C SER A 14 19.91 12.30 5.15
N ASP A 15 20.99 11.61 5.50
CA ASP A 15 21.16 10.76 6.70
C ASP A 15 20.05 9.72 7.03
N GLY A 16 19.09 9.48 6.13
CA GLY A 16 17.85 8.78 6.42
C GLY A 16 16.97 9.45 7.50
N ASN A 17 17.32 10.63 8.02
CA ASN A 17 16.69 11.22 9.20
C ASN A 17 15.48 12.09 8.88
N CYS A 18 14.96 12.09 7.66
CA CYS A 18 13.72 12.78 7.31
C CYS A 18 12.85 11.92 6.37
N CYS A 19 11.55 12.16 6.43
CA CYS A 19 10.57 11.49 5.59
C CYS A 19 10.23 12.37 4.39
N SER A 20 10.69 11.98 3.20
CA SER A 20 10.37 12.64 1.93
C SER A 20 8.87 12.58 1.58
N CYS A 21 8.12 11.62 2.12
CA CYS A 21 6.67 11.52 1.93
C CYS A 21 5.92 12.65 2.65
N CYS A 22 6.24 12.86 3.92
CA CYS A 22 5.49 13.76 4.79
C CYS A 22 6.18 15.11 5.01
N GLY A 23 7.43 15.27 4.57
CA GLY A 23 8.25 16.45 4.86
C GLY A 23 8.62 16.57 6.34
N VAL A 24 8.58 15.45 7.08
CA VAL A 24 8.84 15.43 8.52
C VAL A 24 10.30 15.11 8.77
N GLY A 25 10.94 15.88 9.63
CA GLY A 25 12.29 15.66 10.09
C GLY A 25 13.01 16.99 10.35
N PRO A 26 14.25 16.94 10.83
CA PRO A 26 15.01 15.72 11.14
C PRO A 26 14.44 14.95 12.34
N PHE A 27 14.56 13.63 12.34
CA PHE A 27 14.25 12.77 13.49
C PHE A 27 15.44 12.77 14.45
N GLU A 28 15.16 12.91 15.75
CA GLU A 28 16.16 12.86 16.83
C GLU A 28 16.59 11.42 17.15
N SER A 29 15.69 10.45 16.92
CA SER A 29 15.94 9.06 17.26
C SER A 29 15.30 8.05 16.29
N ARG A 30 15.84 6.83 16.28
CA ARG A 30 15.27 5.70 15.53
C ARG A 30 13.86 5.32 15.99
N SER A 31 13.54 5.52 17.26
CA SER A 31 12.18 5.27 17.77
C SER A 31 11.19 6.28 17.21
N GLN A 32 11.55 7.57 17.14
CA GLN A 32 10.72 8.61 16.52
C GLN A 32 10.50 8.34 15.03
N GLN A 33 11.55 7.97 14.31
CA GLN A 33 11.46 7.56 12.91
C GLN A 33 10.48 6.38 12.75
N THR A 34 10.66 5.32 13.55
CA THR A 34 9.82 4.11 13.48
C THR A 34 8.35 4.43 13.81
N ALA A 35 8.12 5.25 14.84
CA ALA A 35 6.79 5.71 15.21
C ALA A 35 6.11 6.48 14.07
N HIS A 36 6.85 7.38 13.40
CA HIS A 36 6.35 8.10 12.23
C HIS A 36 5.90 7.15 11.11
N TYR A 37 6.75 6.19 10.72
CA TYR A 37 6.43 5.26 9.63
C TYR A 37 5.28 4.30 9.94
N LYS A 38 5.04 4.01 11.23
CA LYS A 38 3.90 3.20 11.68
C LYS A 38 2.60 4.01 11.83
N HIS A 39 2.68 5.33 11.84
CA HIS A 39 1.53 6.19 12.10
C HIS A 39 0.55 6.21 10.92
N HIS A 40 -0.77 6.19 11.21
CA HIS A 40 -1.82 6.22 10.17
C HIS A 40 -1.72 7.41 9.22
N TRP A 41 -1.32 8.57 9.75
CA TRP A 41 -1.04 9.77 8.96
C TRP A 41 0.00 9.55 7.85
N HIS A 42 1.07 8.79 8.12
CA HIS A 42 2.09 8.48 7.10
C HIS A 42 1.47 7.63 5.98
N THR A 43 0.73 6.58 6.34
CA THR A 43 0.01 5.73 5.39
C THR A 43 -0.98 6.54 4.55
N HIS A 44 -1.70 7.48 5.14
CA HIS A 44 -2.62 8.37 4.42
C HIS A 44 -1.87 9.27 3.41
N ASN A 45 -0.76 9.88 3.80
CA ASN A 45 0.06 10.68 2.89
C ASN A 45 0.69 9.84 1.77
N LEU A 46 1.10 8.60 2.07
CA LEU A 46 1.61 7.66 1.07
C LEU A 46 0.53 7.32 0.04
N LYS A 47 -0.68 6.98 0.49
CA LYS A 47 -1.83 6.76 -0.40
C LYS A 47 -2.09 7.98 -1.28
N ARG A 48 -2.11 9.19 -0.70
CA ARG A 48 -2.30 10.44 -1.46
C ARG A 48 -1.25 10.61 -2.56
N LYS A 49 0.04 10.40 -2.23
CA LYS A 49 1.12 10.48 -3.22
C LYS A 49 0.98 9.45 -4.35
N LEU A 50 0.58 8.22 -4.04
CA LEU A 50 0.32 7.19 -5.06
C LEU A 50 -0.77 7.60 -6.05
N PHE A 51 -1.76 8.38 -5.59
CA PHE A 51 -2.81 8.95 -6.43
C PHE A 51 -2.49 10.36 -6.96
N GLY A 52 -1.22 10.80 -6.90
CA GLY A 52 -0.80 12.11 -7.39
C GLY A 52 -1.31 13.31 -6.59
N LYS A 53 -1.85 13.09 -5.38
CA LYS A 53 -2.33 14.15 -4.49
C LYS A 53 -1.23 14.62 -3.55
N SER A 54 -1.25 15.92 -3.25
CA SER A 54 -0.31 16.51 -2.29
C SER A 54 -0.51 15.93 -0.87
N PRO A 55 0.58 15.71 -0.11
CA PRO A 55 0.50 15.29 1.29
C PRO A 55 -0.19 16.37 2.13
N VAL A 56 -0.86 15.95 3.20
CA VAL A 56 -1.51 16.84 4.16
C VAL A 56 -0.69 16.95 5.43
N THR A 57 -0.77 18.12 6.07
CA THR A 57 -0.19 18.37 7.39
C THR A 57 -0.86 17.52 8.46
N TYR A 58 -0.16 17.25 9.55
CA TYR A 58 -0.69 16.47 10.68
C TYR A 58 -1.97 17.09 11.28
N ALA A 59 -2.01 18.41 11.46
CA ALA A 59 -3.18 19.11 11.99
C ALA A 59 -4.45 18.88 11.14
N LEU A 60 -4.34 19.02 9.82
CA LEU A 60 -5.43 18.78 8.87
C LEU A 60 -5.85 17.30 8.80
N PHE A 61 -4.93 16.37 9.07
CA PHE A 61 -5.26 14.96 9.16
C PHE A 61 -6.11 14.68 10.40
N ASN A 62 -5.71 15.23 11.55
CA ASN A 62 -6.44 15.04 12.81
C ASN A 62 -7.84 15.68 12.76
N SER A 63 -7.96 16.88 12.17
CA SER A 63 -9.26 17.55 12.08
C SER A 63 -10.30 16.77 11.28
N ARG A 64 -9.87 15.98 10.29
CA ARG A 64 -10.78 15.18 9.43
C ARG A 64 -11.15 13.84 10.05
N GLN A 65 -10.32 13.32 10.96
CA GLN A 65 -10.59 12.04 11.61
C GLN A 65 -11.75 12.15 12.61
N GLU A 66 -11.91 13.31 13.24
CA GLU A 66 -13.04 13.61 14.14
C GLU A 66 -14.40 13.65 13.40
N ASP A 67 -14.38 13.99 12.10
CA ASP A 67 -15.61 14.10 11.28
C ASP A 67 -16.06 12.75 10.68
N ASP A 68 -15.15 11.78 10.48
CA ASP A 68 -15.40 10.50 9.79
C ASP A 68 -15.85 9.36 10.73
N SER A 69 -15.87 9.57 12.06
CA SER A 69 -16.30 8.54 13.03
C SER A 69 -17.82 8.26 13.03
N SER A 70 -18.58 8.83 12.10
CA SER A 70 -20.04 8.70 12.03
C SER A 70 -20.56 7.72 10.97
N VAL A 71 -19.69 7.00 10.24
CA VAL A 71 -20.13 5.98 9.26
C VAL A 71 -20.04 4.55 9.83
N SER A 72 -20.95 4.24 10.76
CA SER A 72 -21.21 2.85 11.17
C SER A 72 -22.04 2.16 10.09
N GLY A 73 -21.38 1.68 9.03
CA GLY A 73 -21.98 0.85 8.00
C GLY A 73 -22.36 -0.51 8.59
N SER A 74 -23.66 -0.73 8.77
CA SER A 74 -24.22 -2.05 9.08
C SER A 74 -23.97 -2.96 7.87
N ASP A 75 -23.00 -3.85 7.96
CA ASP A 75 -22.83 -4.94 6.99
C ASP A 75 -23.87 -6.01 7.34
N SER A 76 -24.84 -6.22 6.45
CA SER A 76 -25.74 -7.36 6.53
C SER A 76 -25.19 -8.41 5.58
N GLU A 77 -24.54 -9.41 6.16
CA GLU A 77 -24.02 -10.60 5.50
C GLU A 77 -25.13 -11.24 4.64
N ALA A 78 -25.04 -11.08 3.32
CA ALA A 78 -25.85 -11.85 2.37
C ALA A 78 -24.98 -13.01 1.84
N GLU A 79 -25.21 -14.19 2.40
CA GLU A 79 -24.67 -15.47 1.93
C GLU A 79 -25.19 -15.79 0.51
N GLU A 80 -24.38 -15.51 -0.52
CA GLU A 80 -24.65 -16.01 -1.88
C GLU A 80 -23.59 -17.04 -2.30
N ASN A 81 -23.94 -18.30 -2.07
CA ASN A 81 -23.27 -19.49 -2.57
C ASN A 81 -23.28 -19.52 -4.12
N THR A 82 -22.32 -18.83 -4.74
CA THR A 82 -22.11 -18.88 -6.19
C THR A 82 -20.83 -19.67 -6.48
N SER A 83 -21.00 -20.89 -6.98
CA SER A 83 -19.94 -21.80 -7.44
C SER A 83 -19.34 -21.28 -8.75
N ASN A 84 -18.60 -20.17 -8.68
CA ASN A 84 -17.91 -19.61 -9.83
C ASN A 84 -16.56 -20.35 -10.02
N PRO A 85 -16.34 -21.06 -11.14
CA PRO A 85 -15.08 -21.78 -11.39
C PRO A 85 -13.85 -20.84 -11.42
N ALA A 86 -14.05 -19.54 -11.66
CA ALA A 86 -13.00 -18.53 -11.53
C ALA A 86 -12.54 -18.35 -10.06
N SER A 87 -13.44 -18.53 -9.10
CA SER A 87 -13.14 -18.47 -7.66
C SER A 87 -12.26 -19.64 -7.23
N GLU A 88 -12.57 -20.85 -7.70
CA GLU A 88 -11.76 -22.06 -7.44
C GLU A 88 -10.36 -21.97 -8.05
N LEU A 89 -10.25 -21.44 -9.28
CA LEU A 89 -8.96 -21.24 -9.94
C LEU A 89 -8.12 -20.19 -9.22
N PHE A 90 -8.73 -19.09 -8.77
CA PHE A 90 -8.06 -18.05 -8.01
C PHE A 90 -7.61 -18.56 -6.62
N ALA A 91 -8.47 -19.32 -5.93
CA ALA A 91 -8.13 -19.95 -4.66
C ALA A 91 -6.98 -20.96 -4.82
N ALA A 92 -7.00 -21.80 -5.86
CA ALA A 92 -5.92 -22.74 -6.15
C ALA A 92 -4.59 -22.04 -6.49
N ALA A 93 -4.64 -20.94 -7.26
CA ALA A 93 -3.46 -20.13 -7.57
C ALA A 93 -2.90 -19.41 -6.34
N THR A 94 -3.75 -19.02 -5.39
CA THR A 94 -3.32 -18.36 -4.15
C THR A 94 -2.71 -19.36 -3.15
N ARG A 95 -3.12 -20.64 -3.18
CA ARG A 95 -2.57 -21.71 -2.31
C ARG A 95 -1.14 -22.10 -2.64
N HIS A 96 -0.68 -21.81 -3.84
CA HIS A 96 0.70 -22.07 -4.24
C HIS A 96 1.24 -20.80 -4.85
N CYS A 97 2.14 -20.09 -4.16
CA CYS A 97 2.88 -18.92 -4.67
C CYS A 97 3.82 -19.30 -5.82
N LYS A 98 3.31 -19.98 -6.85
CA LYS A 98 4.06 -20.46 -8.00
C LYS A 98 3.97 -19.40 -9.09
N ALA A 99 5.12 -18.88 -9.50
CA ALA A 99 5.20 -18.06 -10.70
C ALA A 99 5.41 -18.97 -11.92
N PHE A 100 4.59 -18.80 -12.95
CA PHE A 100 4.68 -19.53 -14.22
C PHE A 100 5.31 -18.63 -15.29
N PHE A 101 6.17 -19.22 -16.11
CA PHE A 101 6.86 -18.56 -17.21
C PHE A 101 6.75 -19.41 -18.47
N THR A 102 6.76 -18.77 -19.64
CA THR A 102 6.74 -19.43 -20.94
C THR A 102 7.92 -18.95 -21.77
N ASN A 103 8.67 -19.87 -22.38
CA ASN A 103 9.74 -19.50 -23.31
C ASN A 103 9.21 -19.32 -24.74
N HIS A 104 10.07 -18.84 -25.65
CA HIS A 104 9.75 -18.65 -27.07
C HIS A 104 9.48 -19.97 -27.82
N ALA A 105 9.81 -21.12 -27.24
CA ALA A 105 9.47 -22.45 -27.74
C ALA A 105 8.13 -22.98 -27.18
N GLY A 106 7.40 -22.19 -26.39
CA GLY A 106 6.11 -22.57 -25.80
C GLY A 106 6.21 -23.47 -24.57
N GLN A 107 7.41 -23.73 -24.05
CA GLN A 107 7.61 -24.54 -22.85
C GLN A 107 7.28 -23.72 -21.59
N VAL A 108 6.56 -24.32 -20.65
CA VAL A 108 6.14 -23.69 -19.39
C VAL A 108 7.00 -24.21 -18.24
N PHE A 109 7.54 -23.30 -17.42
CA PHE A 109 8.27 -23.62 -16.18
C PHE A 109 7.69 -22.85 -15.00
N CYS A 110 7.81 -23.42 -13.79
CA CYS A 110 7.37 -22.76 -12.55
C CYS A 110 8.46 -22.73 -11.48
N ILE A 111 8.44 -21.67 -10.68
CA ILE A 111 9.26 -21.53 -9.47
C ILE A 111 8.34 -21.39 -8.26
N TYR A 112 8.77 -21.92 -7.11
CA TYR A 112 8.15 -21.68 -5.80
C TYR A 112 8.64 -20.36 -5.19
#